data_AF-A0A2T0VZQ6-F1
#
_entry.id   AF-A0A2T0VZQ6-F1
#
_cell.length_a   1.000
_cell.length_b   1.000
_cell.length_c   1.000
_cell.angle_alpha   90.00
_cell.angle_beta   90.00
_cell.angle_gamma   90.00
#
_symmetry.space_group_name_H-M   'P 1'
#
loop_
_entity.id
_entity.type
_entity.pdbx_description
1 polymer ?
#
loop_
_entity_poly.entity_id
_entity_poly.type
_entity_poly.pdbx_seq_one_letter_code
_entity_poly.pdbx_strand_id
1 'polypeptide(L)'
;MKNTSACLALLSAFILTSTASNGEDLETISRPDIAAANCPVEWAALTALETDLWEDTNPIGIDPSLDQGTTNAINKYFLWIMAREAHVASLIGISDPNVHVSSYFDGAKAKYNLSTCLTMTQAERDLVVAAYHAHSPSRPEDRIRARFFDAFDEYECMGFARASAQVFQLNPQSASFQSDYEKIMSTTLQECS
;
A
#
# COMPACT_ATOMS: atom_id res chain seq x y z
N MET A 1 31.85 -7.56 -14.89
CA MET A 1 30.94 -8.19 -13.91
C MET A 1 31.11 -7.47 -12.58
N LYS A 2 30.19 -6.55 -12.28
CA LYS A 2 30.07 -5.89 -10.98
C LYS A 2 28.60 -6.03 -10.59
N ASN A 3 28.34 -6.73 -9.50
CA ASN A 3 27.01 -6.93 -8.94
C ASN A 3 26.45 -5.59 -8.50
N THR A 4 25.43 -5.11 -9.20
CA THR A 4 24.54 -4.03 -8.75
C THR A 4 23.42 -4.64 -7.92
N SER A 5 23.72 -4.94 -6.65
CA SER A 5 22.70 -5.06 -5.60
C SER A 5 22.85 -3.85 -4.69
N ALA A 6 22.17 -2.76 -5.02
CA ALA A 6 22.05 -1.59 -4.16
C ALA A 6 20.87 -0.72 -4.62
N CYS A 7 19.69 -0.94 -4.03
CA CYS A 7 18.76 0.11 -3.60
C CYS A 7 17.54 -0.53 -2.89
N LEU A 8 17.82 -1.34 -1.87
CA LEU A 8 16.85 -1.68 -0.84
C LEU A 8 17.46 -1.13 0.45
N ALA A 9 17.33 0.18 0.63
CA ALA A 9 17.77 0.84 1.84
C ALA A 9 16.90 2.07 2.11
N LEU A 10 16.30 2.04 3.32
CA LEU A 10 15.87 3.18 4.12
C LEU A 10 14.44 3.70 3.94
N LEU A 11 13.46 2.85 4.21
CA LEU A 11 12.20 3.28 4.86
C LEU A 11 12.37 3.22 6.39
N SER A 12 13.26 4.07 6.91
CA SER A 12 13.33 4.39 8.34
C SER A 12 12.86 5.81 8.54
N ALA A 13 11.65 5.92 9.10
CA ALA A 13 11.16 6.98 10.01
C ALA A 13 9.73 7.41 9.67
N PHE A 14 8.81 6.49 9.94
CA PHE A 14 7.77 6.79 10.92
C PHE A 14 7.53 5.55 11.76
N ILE A 15 8.58 5.10 12.47
CA ILE A 15 8.30 4.38 13.70
C ILE A 15 7.99 5.49 14.70
N LEU A 16 6.71 5.64 15.05
CA LEU A 16 6.33 6.17 16.36
C LEU A 16 6.81 5.15 17.43
N THR A 17 8.11 4.83 17.47
CA THR A 17 8.73 4.38 18.71
C THR A 17 9.00 5.68 19.42
N SER A 18 7.97 6.18 20.09
CA SER A 18 8.20 6.97 21.27
C SER A 18 9.19 6.19 22.13
N THR A 19 10.45 6.60 22.14
CA THR A 19 11.32 6.34 23.27
C THR A 19 10.82 7.22 24.42
N ALA A 20 9.60 6.94 24.88
CA ALA A 20 9.12 7.38 26.16
C ALA A 20 9.52 6.27 27.13
N SER A 21 10.68 6.45 27.76
CA SER A 21 10.90 5.85 29.07
C SER A 21 9.95 6.54 30.04
N ASN A 22 8.67 6.21 29.99
CA ASN A 22 7.61 6.51 30.96
C ASN A 22 6.34 5.83 30.44
N GLY A 23 5.75 4.93 31.23
CA GLY A 23 4.60 4.10 30.85
C GLY A 23 3.29 4.88 30.69
N GLU A 24 3.19 5.68 29.63
CA GLU A 24 1.92 6.11 29.08
C GLU A 24 1.55 5.10 27.99
N ASP A 25 0.49 4.32 28.22
CA ASP A 25 -0.15 3.51 27.19
C ASP A 25 -0.64 4.47 26.10
N LEU A 26 0.16 4.65 25.04
CA LEU A 26 -0.28 5.39 23.87
C LEU A 26 -1.50 4.69 23.28
N GLU A 27 -2.53 5.46 22.93
CA GLU A 27 -3.67 4.92 22.21
C GLU A 27 -3.17 4.36 20.87
N THR A 28 -3.59 3.13 20.55
CA THR A 28 -3.21 2.48 19.30
C THR A 28 -4.45 1.92 18.61
N ILE A 29 -4.37 1.78 17.29
CA ILE A 29 -5.42 1.18 16.46
C ILE A 29 -4.85 0.05 15.63
N SER A 30 -5.58 -1.06 15.54
CA SER A 30 -5.15 -2.21 14.73
C SER A 30 -5.31 -1.92 13.24
N ARG A 31 -4.43 -2.51 12.41
CA ARG A 31 -4.55 -2.38 10.95
C ARG A 31 -5.83 -3.01 10.39
N PRO A 32 -6.28 -4.19 10.87
CA PRO A 32 -7.60 -4.72 10.53
C PRO A 32 -8.75 -3.74 10.79
N ASP A 33 -8.74 -3.04 11.93
CA ASP A 33 -9.80 -2.07 12.25
C ASP A 33 -9.79 -0.87 11.30
N ILE A 34 -8.61 -0.36 10.93
CA ILE A 34 -8.48 0.70 9.93
C ILE A 34 -9.02 0.22 8.57
N ALA A 35 -8.68 -1.01 8.16
CA ALA A 35 -9.12 -1.58 6.90
C ALA A 35 -10.64 -1.73 6.84
N ALA A 36 -11.22 -2.29 7.90
CA ALA A 36 -12.67 -2.45 8.05
C ALA A 36 -13.41 -1.10 8.07
N ALA A 37 -12.81 -0.06 8.67
CA ALA A 37 -13.42 1.27 8.73
C ALA A 37 -13.37 2.02 7.39
N ASN A 38 -12.32 1.86 6.60
CA ASN A 38 -12.12 2.61 5.35
C ASN A 38 -12.63 1.86 4.10
N CYS A 39 -12.47 0.55 4.06
CA CYS A 39 -12.72 -0.31 2.90
C CYS A 39 -13.40 -1.62 3.30
N PRO A 40 -14.59 -1.58 3.92
CA PRO A 40 -15.21 -2.76 4.56
C PRO A 40 -15.47 -3.91 3.57
N VAL A 41 -15.86 -3.60 2.34
CA VAL A 41 -16.20 -4.61 1.33
C VAL A 41 -14.94 -5.31 0.83
N GLU A 42 -13.92 -4.54 0.50
CA GLU A 42 -12.64 -5.04 -0.01
C GLU A 42 -11.88 -5.79 1.09
N TRP A 43 -11.92 -5.30 2.32
CA TRP A 43 -11.35 -5.96 3.48
C TRP A 43 -11.99 -7.32 3.71
N ALA A 44 -13.33 -7.38 3.78
CA ALA A 44 -14.05 -8.64 3.99
C ALA A 44 -13.77 -9.67 2.87
N ALA A 45 -13.66 -9.21 1.61
CA ALA A 45 -13.32 -10.07 0.50
C ALA A 45 -11.90 -10.65 0.62
N LEU A 46 -10.93 -9.86 1.09
CA LEU A 46 -9.56 -10.31 1.26
C LEU A 46 -9.42 -11.27 2.46
N THR A 47 -10.05 -10.96 3.60
CA THR A 47 -9.98 -11.83 4.79
C THR A 47 -10.72 -13.16 4.63
N ALA A 48 -11.66 -13.25 3.69
CA ALA A 48 -12.27 -14.53 3.32
C ALA A 48 -11.27 -15.48 2.61
N LEU A 49 -10.18 -14.94 2.05
CA LEU A 49 -9.11 -15.69 1.38
C LEU A 49 -7.87 -15.84 2.26
N GLU A 50 -7.56 -14.82 3.07
CA GLU A 50 -6.40 -14.74 3.96
C GLU A 50 -6.87 -14.34 5.37
N THR A 51 -7.28 -15.33 6.18
CA THR A 51 -7.97 -15.09 7.46
C THR A 51 -7.14 -14.35 8.49
N ASP A 52 -5.83 -14.60 8.50
CA ASP A 52 -4.92 -14.09 9.54
C ASP A 52 -4.12 -12.88 9.02
N LEU A 53 -4.62 -12.23 7.96
CA LEU A 53 -3.94 -11.12 7.32
C LEU A 53 -3.77 -9.95 8.31
N TRP A 54 -2.51 -9.60 8.55
CA TRP A 54 -2.09 -8.48 9.40
C TRP A 54 -2.40 -8.62 10.90
N GLU A 55 -2.86 -9.79 11.37
CA GLU A 55 -3.14 -10.00 12.79
C GLU A 55 -1.89 -9.80 13.67
N ASP A 56 -0.73 -10.26 13.22
CA ASP A 56 0.56 -10.14 13.95
C ASP A 56 1.26 -8.79 13.75
N THR A 57 0.61 -7.84 13.09
CA THR A 57 1.29 -6.60 12.70
C THR A 57 1.08 -5.52 13.77
N ASN A 58 2.19 -4.90 14.23
CA ASN A 58 2.16 -3.90 15.31
C ASN A 58 1.12 -2.79 15.08
N PRO A 59 0.24 -2.48 16.05
CA PRO A 59 -0.78 -1.47 15.86
C PRO A 59 -0.15 -0.09 15.61
N ILE A 60 -0.92 0.82 15.00
CA ILE A 60 -0.48 2.18 14.68
C ILE A 60 -0.78 3.07 15.89
N GLY A 61 0.23 3.81 16.34
CA GLY A 61 0.07 4.79 17.42
C GLY A 61 -0.75 6.00 16.97
N ILE A 62 -1.66 6.44 17.83
CA ILE A 62 -2.49 7.63 17.63
C ILE A 62 -1.86 8.81 18.37
N ASP A 63 -1.64 9.92 17.67
CA ASP A 63 -1.26 11.17 18.31
C ASP A 63 -2.54 11.87 18.84
N PRO A 64 -2.71 11.99 20.17
CA PRO A 64 -3.92 12.56 20.76
C PRO A 64 -4.09 14.07 20.49
N SER A 65 -3.07 14.73 19.94
CA SER A 65 -3.15 16.15 19.56
C SER A 65 -3.79 16.39 18.19
N LEU A 66 -3.98 15.33 17.39
CA LEU A 66 -4.55 15.41 16.05
C LEU A 66 -6.08 15.31 16.09
N ASP A 67 -6.75 16.04 15.20
CA ASP A 67 -8.17 15.86 14.97
C ASP A 67 -8.46 14.52 14.26
N GLN A 68 -9.70 14.04 14.39
CA GLN A 68 -10.09 12.74 13.84
C GLN A 68 -9.87 12.62 12.31
N GLY A 69 -10.06 13.71 11.56
CA GLY A 69 -9.86 13.71 10.11
C GLY A 69 -8.40 13.48 9.76
N THR A 70 -7.49 14.18 10.43
CA THR A 70 -6.05 14.01 10.27
C THR A 70 -5.58 12.62 10.72
N THR A 71 -6.06 12.13 11.86
CA THR A 71 -5.78 10.77 12.35
C THR A 71 -6.22 9.71 11.34
N ASN A 72 -7.42 9.84 10.77
CA ASN A 72 -7.92 8.91 9.76
C ASN A 72 -7.06 8.93 8.49
N ALA A 73 -6.64 10.11 8.02
CA ALA A 73 -5.78 10.25 6.84
C ALA A 73 -4.41 9.59 7.06
N ILE A 74 -3.79 9.76 8.24
CA ILE A 74 -2.52 9.12 8.60
C ILE A 74 -2.67 7.60 8.68
N ASN A 75 -3.74 7.12 9.33
CA ASN A 75 -4.00 5.69 9.44
C ASN A 75 -4.20 5.04 8.06
N LYS A 76 -4.97 5.69 7.19
CA LYS A 76 -5.18 5.26 5.80
C LYS A 76 -3.88 5.29 4.99
N TYR A 77 -3.02 6.30 5.18
CA TYR A 77 -1.70 6.37 4.55
C TYR A 77 -0.84 5.12 4.84
N PHE A 78 -0.71 4.75 6.13
CA PHE A 78 0.07 3.56 6.50
C PHE A 78 -0.53 2.27 5.93
N LEU A 79 -1.85 2.16 5.96
CA LEU A 79 -2.53 0.99 5.44
C LEU A 79 -2.41 0.89 3.91
N TRP A 80 -2.49 2.01 3.20
CA TRP A 80 -2.30 2.05 1.76
C TRP A 80 -0.90 1.56 1.36
N ILE A 81 0.16 1.95 2.09
CA ILE A 81 1.54 1.50 1.78
C ILE A 81 1.58 -0.03 1.78
N MET A 82 1.05 -0.64 2.83
CA MET A 82 1.04 -2.10 2.98
C MET A 82 0.18 -2.78 1.91
N ALA A 83 -1.01 -2.24 1.65
CA ALA A 83 -1.90 -2.79 0.63
C ALA A 83 -1.28 -2.68 -0.77
N ARG A 84 -0.62 -1.57 -1.11
CA ARG A 84 0.12 -1.40 -2.36
C ARG A 84 1.24 -2.41 -2.50
N GLU A 85 2.09 -2.57 -1.48
CA GLU A 85 3.21 -3.51 -1.55
C GLU A 85 2.71 -4.94 -1.75
N ALA A 86 1.69 -5.35 -1.00
CA ALA A 86 1.06 -6.66 -1.15
C ALA A 86 0.47 -6.85 -2.56
N HIS A 87 -0.20 -5.83 -3.10
CA HIS A 87 -0.73 -5.83 -4.46
C HIS A 87 0.37 -5.95 -5.51
N VAL A 88 1.39 -5.09 -5.50
CA VAL A 88 2.49 -5.12 -6.49
C VAL A 88 3.22 -6.46 -6.45
N ALA A 89 3.53 -6.97 -5.25
CA ALA A 89 4.15 -8.28 -5.10
C ALA A 89 3.27 -9.40 -5.68
N SER A 90 1.95 -9.35 -5.42
CA SER A 90 1.02 -10.33 -5.96
C SER A 90 0.89 -10.27 -7.48
N LEU A 91 0.91 -9.07 -8.07
CA LEU A 91 0.84 -8.90 -9.52
C LEU A 91 2.08 -9.49 -10.19
N ILE A 92 3.28 -9.20 -9.66
CA ILE A 92 4.54 -9.75 -10.17
C ILE A 92 4.53 -11.28 -10.09
N GLY A 93 4.05 -11.84 -8.96
CA GLY A 93 4.05 -13.29 -8.75
C GLY A 93 3.06 -14.07 -9.62
N ILE A 94 2.11 -13.43 -10.32
CA ILE A 94 1.26 -14.10 -11.33
C ILE A 94 2.11 -14.75 -12.43
N SER A 95 3.30 -14.20 -12.70
CA SER A 95 4.21 -14.73 -13.71
C SER A 95 4.88 -16.06 -13.33
N ASP A 96 4.81 -16.49 -12.08
CA ASP A 96 5.44 -17.73 -11.62
C ASP A 96 4.56 -18.95 -11.94
N PRO A 97 5.03 -19.88 -12.80
CA PRO A 97 4.26 -21.07 -13.18
C PRO A 97 4.02 -22.06 -12.03
N ASN A 98 4.73 -21.93 -10.91
CA ASN A 98 4.56 -22.80 -9.73
C ASN A 98 3.44 -22.34 -8.80
N VAL A 99 2.82 -21.19 -9.10
CA VAL A 99 1.74 -20.64 -8.30
C VAL A 99 0.41 -21.25 -8.72
N HIS A 100 -0.40 -21.69 -7.75
CA HIS A 100 -1.75 -22.20 -8.00
C HIS A 100 -2.64 -21.08 -8.56
N VAL A 101 -2.73 -21.01 -9.90
CA VAL A 101 -3.16 -19.82 -10.65
C VAL A 101 -4.51 -19.27 -10.22
N SER A 102 -5.54 -20.10 -9.96
CA SER A 102 -6.88 -19.58 -9.65
C SER A 102 -6.97 -18.95 -8.25
N SER A 103 -6.59 -19.67 -7.20
CA SER A 103 -6.70 -19.16 -5.82
C SER A 103 -5.74 -18.00 -5.57
N TYR A 104 -4.55 -18.05 -6.19
CA TYR A 104 -3.62 -16.94 -6.12
C TYR A 104 -4.15 -15.71 -6.85
N PHE A 105 -4.75 -15.88 -8.03
CA PHE A 105 -5.33 -14.78 -8.80
C PHE A 105 -6.47 -14.10 -8.06
N ASP A 106 -7.33 -14.86 -7.38
CA ASP A 106 -8.39 -14.32 -6.52
C ASP A 106 -7.80 -13.49 -5.36
N GLY A 107 -6.75 -13.99 -4.70
CA GLY A 107 -6.03 -13.25 -3.66
C GLY A 107 -5.34 -11.98 -4.18
N ALA A 108 -4.68 -12.06 -5.34
CA ALA A 108 -4.06 -10.91 -6.00
C ALA A 108 -5.09 -9.84 -6.39
N LYS A 109 -6.24 -10.26 -6.89
CA LYS A 109 -7.37 -9.37 -7.21
C LYS A 109 -7.94 -8.72 -5.96
N ALA A 110 -8.10 -9.46 -4.86
CA ALA A 110 -8.56 -8.90 -3.59
C ALA A 110 -7.58 -7.86 -3.04
N LYS A 111 -6.27 -8.11 -3.12
CA LYS A 111 -5.21 -7.14 -2.75
C LYS A 111 -5.27 -5.87 -3.60
N TYR A 112 -5.48 -6.01 -4.92
CA TYR A 112 -5.67 -4.87 -5.82
C TYR A 112 -6.92 -4.04 -5.49
N ASN A 113 -8.03 -4.69 -5.18
CA ASN A 113 -9.26 -3.99 -4.81
C ASN A 113 -9.04 -3.19 -3.51
N LEU A 114 -8.42 -3.80 -2.50
CA LEU A 114 -8.11 -3.14 -1.24
C LEU A 114 -7.13 -1.96 -1.44
N SER A 115 -6.04 -2.15 -2.18
CA SER A 115 -5.09 -1.06 -2.46
C SER A 115 -5.74 0.10 -3.22
N THR A 116 -6.63 -0.20 -4.15
CA THR A 116 -7.37 0.80 -4.92
C THR A 116 -8.34 1.58 -4.03
N CYS A 117 -9.11 0.90 -3.18
CA CYS A 117 -10.03 1.55 -2.24
C CYS A 117 -9.29 2.45 -1.23
N LEU A 118 -8.13 2.01 -0.76
CA LEU A 118 -7.30 2.77 0.17
C LEU A 118 -6.56 3.95 -0.48
N THR A 119 -6.65 4.15 -1.78
CA THR A 119 -6.00 5.28 -2.46
C THR A 119 -6.40 6.59 -1.80
N MET A 120 -5.39 7.40 -1.48
CA MET A 120 -5.59 8.68 -0.82
C MET A 120 -6.00 9.76 -1.81
N THR A 121 -7.04 10.51 -1.46
CA THR A 121 -7.44 11.76 -2.12
C THR A 121 -6.41 12.86 -1.83
N GLN A 122 -6.39 13.89 -2.68
CA GLN A 122 -5.49 15.04 -2.47
C GLN A 122 -5.68 15.69 -1.10
N ALA A 123 -6.92 15.82 -0.63
CA ALA A 123 -7.22 16.38 0.69
C ALA A 123 -6.63 15.53 1.84
N GLU A 124 -6.72 14.20 1.75
CA GLU A 124 -6.10 13.30 2.72
C GLU A 124 -4.56 13.40 2.68
N ARG A 125 -3.96 13.51 1.48
CA ARG A 125 -2.52 13.70 1.32
C ARG A 125 -2.05 15.01 1.95
N ASP A 126 -2.83 16.08 1.79
CA ASP A 126 -2.55 17.40 2.37
C ASP A 126 -2.60 17.35 3.91
N LEU A 127 -3.53 16.60 4.50
CA LEU A 127 -3.60 16.40 5.96
C LEU A 127 -2.35 15.71 6.50
N VAL A 128 -1.86 14.65 5.83
CA VAL A 128 -0.62 13.96 6.24
C VAL A 128 0.60 14.90 6.17
N VAL A 129 0.69 15.71 5.10
CA VAL A 129 1.76 16.69 4.94
C VAL A 129 1.70 17.77 6.00
N ALA A 130 0.50 18.31 6.26
CA ALA A 130 0.28 19.34 7.27
C ALA A 130 0.64 18.85 8.67
N ALA A 131 0.21 17.63 9.03
CA ALA A 131 0.57 16.99 10.30
C ALA A 131 2.08 16.87 10.44
N TYR A 132 2.77 16.34 9.44
CA TYR A 132 4.23 16.23 9.49
C TYR A 132 4.93 17.58 9.56
N HIS A 133 4.47 18.57 8.78
CA HIS A 133 5.02 19.91 8.78
C HIS A 133 4.86 20.61 10.14
N ALA A 134 3.75 20.37 10.87
CA ALA A 134 3.55 20.90 12.21
C ALA A 134 4.63 20.42 13.20
N HIS A 135 5.11 19.18 13.08
CA HIS A 135 6.20 18.65 13.90
C HIS A 135 7.61 18.97 13.35
N SER A 136 7.72 19.42 12.10
CA SER A 136 8.99 19.72 11.44
C SER A 136 8.91 20.95 10.54
N PRO A 137 8.62 22.15 11.10
CA PRO A 137 8.30 23.35 10.32
C PRO A 137 9.48 23.93 9.53
N SER A 138 10.70 23.46 9.79
CA SER A 138 11.89 23.85 9.04
C SER A 138 12.07 23.09 7.73
N ARG A 139 11.30 22.01 7.50
CA ARG A 139 11.37 21.22 6.26
C ARG A 139 10.43 21.82 5.21
N PRO A 140 10.92 22.11 4.00
CA PRO A 140 10.06 22.55 2.90
C PRO A 140 8.94 21.55 2.58
N GLU A 141 7.74 22.05 2.30
CA GLU A 141 6.56 21.23 2.05
C GLU A 141 6.72 20.31 0.84
N ASP A 142 7.36 20.78 -0.23
CA ASP A 142 7.69 19.98 -1.43
C ASP A 142 8.55 18.77 -1.08
N ARG A 143 9.51 18.92 -0.16
CA ARG A 143 10.35 17.82 0.33
C ARG A 143 9.58 16.84 1.21
N ILE A 144 8.58 17.33 1.95
CA ILE A 144 7.70 16.47 2.75
C ILE A 144 6.82 15.66 1.80
N ARG A 145 6.15 16.32 0.84
CA ARG A 145 5.31 15.65 -0.16
C ARG A 145 6.08 14.57 -0.91
N ALA A 146 7.25 14.89 -1.44
CA ALA A 146 8.09 13.92 -2.11
C ALA A 146 8.39 12.71 -1.21
N ARG A 147 8.81 12.96 0.03
CA ARG A 147 9.12 11.89 0.99
C ARG A 147 7.95 10.93 1.25
N PHE A 148 6.73 11.44 1.34
CA PHE A 148 5.55 10.62 1.69
C PHE A 148 4.87 10.03 0.44
N PHE A 149 4.90 10.74 -0.69
CA PHE A 149 4.05 10.42 -1.84
C PHE A 149 4.81 10.09 -3.13
N ASP A 150 6.14 10.17 -3.19
CA ASP A 150 6.89 9.76 -4.39
C ASP A 150 6.54 8.31 -4.80
N ALA A 151 6.42 7.39 -3.84
CA ALA A 151 6.05 6.00 -4.13
C ALA A 151 4.58 5.84 -4.60
N PHE A 152 3.68 6.75 -4.21
CA PHE A 152 2.30 6.84 -4.73
C PHE A 152 2.33 7.29 -6.17
N ASP A 153 3.01 8.40 -6.42
CA ASP A 153 3.04 9.04 -7.72
C ASP A 153 3.78 8.15 -8.73
N GLU A 154 4.85 7.47 -8.31
CA GLU A 154 5.54 6.45 -9.11
C GLU A 154 4.62 5.26 -9.42
N TYR A 155 3.85 4.76 -8.46
CA TYR A 155 2.93 3.64 -8.70
C TYR A 155 1.81 3.99 -9.68
N GLU A 156 1.24 5.19 -9.56
CA GLU A 156 0.24 5.71 -10.50
C GLU A 156 0.86 5.92 -11.89
N CYS A 157 2.03 6.56 -11.93
CA CYS A 157 2.75 6.83 -13.16
C CYS A 157 3.17 5.54 -13.89
N MET A 158 3.69 4.54 -13.18
CA MET A 158 4.11 3.27 -13.76
C MET A 158 2.93 2.48 -14.32
N GLY A 159 1.69 2.85 -14.00
CA GLY A 159 0.49 2.23 -14.57
C GLY A 159 0.12 0.90 -13.93
N PHE A 160 0.62 0.58 -12.73
CA PHE A 160 0.34 -0.69 -12.03
C PHE A 160 -1.16 -0.94 -11.84
N ALA A 161 -1.92 0.08 -11.41
CA ALA A 161 -3.37 -0.04 -11.25
C ALA A 161 -4.07 -0.32 -12.59
N ARG A 162 -3.61 0.30 -13.69
CA ARG A 162 -4.15 0.12 -15.04
C ARG A 162 -3.83 -1.26 -15.61
N ALA A 163 -2.61 -1.75 -15.40
CA ALA A 163 -2.21 -3.09 -15.81
C ALA A 163 -3.03 -4.14 -15.05
N SER A 164 -3.17 -3.96 -13.73
CA SER A 164 -3.96 -4.82 -12.86
C SER A 164 -5.44 -4.90 -13.28
N ALA A 165 -6.06 -3.75 -13.57
CA ALA A 165 -7.45 -3.72 -14.03
C ALA A 165 -7.69 -4.54 -15.30
N GLN A 166 -6.70 -4.62 -16.20
CA GLN A 166 -6.75 -5.44 -17.41
C GLN A 166 -6.44 -6.91 -17.11
N VAL A 167 -5.39 -7.19 -16.34
CA VAL A 167 -5.00 -8.56 -15.95
C VAL A 167 -6.16 -9.27 -15.24
N PHE A 168 -6.85 -8.59 -14.31
CA PHE A 168 -7.95 -9.18 -13.54
C PHE A 168 -9.27 -9.34 -14.31
N GLN A 169 -9.28 -9.02 -15.61
CA GLN A 169 -10.35 -9.38 -16.55
C GLN A 169 -10.02 -10.64 -17.36
N LEU A 170 -8.78 -11.12 -17.33
CA LEU A 170 -8.39 -12.36 -17.98
C LEU A 170 -9.00 -13.57 -17.27
N ASN A 171 -9.18 -14.67 -18.01
CA ASN A 171 -9.50 -15.95 -17.43
C ASN A 171 -8.20 -16.67 -17.00
N PRO A 172 -7.94 -16.87 -15.70
CA PRO A 172 -6.72 -17.53 -15.21
C PRO A 172 -6.60 -19.00 -15.67
N GLN A 173 -7.68 -19.62 -16.14
CA GLN A 173 -7.67 -21.00 -16.65
C GLN A 173 -7.47 -21.07 -18.18
N SER A 174 -7.37 -19.92 -18.86
CA SER A 174 -7.14 -19.90 -20.32
C SER A 174 -5.73 -20.38 -20.66
N ALA A 175 -5.60 -21.15 -21.74
CA ALA A 175 -4.30 -21.50 -22.29
C ALA A 175 -3.49 -20.27 -22.77
N SER A 176 -4.15 -19.15 -23.07
CA SER A 176 -3.52 -17.89 -23.47
C SER A 176 -3.15 -16.97 -22.29
N PHE A 177 -3.51 -17.35 -21.05
CA PHE A 177 -3.43 -16.46 -19.90
C PHE A 177 -2.04 -15.84 -19.74
N GLN A 178 -0.98 -16.66 -19.75
CA GLN A 178 0.39 -16.19 -19.55
C GLN A 178 0.81 -15.19 -20.64
N SER A 179 0.53 -15.49 -21.90
CA SER A 179 0.89 -14.59 -23.01
C SER A 179 0.10 -13.28 -22.97
N ASP A 180 -1.18 -13.32 -22.55
CA ASP A 180 -2.01 -12.14 -22.43
C ASP A 180 -1.57 -11.27 -21.24
N TYR A 181 -1.22 -11.89 -20.11
CA TYR A 181 -0.62 -11.23 -18.95
C TYR A 181 0.68 -10.50 -19.32
N GLU A 182 1.64 -11.20 -19.94
CA GLU A 182 2.94 -10.61 -20.34
C GLU A 182 2.76 -9.44 -21.32
N LYS A 183 1.80 -9.57 -22.25
CA LYS A 183 1.45 -8.50 -23.18
C LYS A 183 0.88 -7.28 -22.45
N ILE A 184 -0.03 -7.47 -21.50
CA ILE A 184 -0.59 -6.35 -20.73
C ILE A 184 0.51 -5.66 -19.94
N MET A 185 1.34 -6.43 -19.22
CA MET A 185 2.41 -5.88 -18.38
C MET A 185 3.43 -5.09 -19.21
N SER A 186 3.88 -5.63 -20.35
CA SER A 186 4.86 -4.98 -21.22
C SER A 186 4.33 -3.76 -21.98
N THR A 187 3.01 -3.66 -22.21
CA THR A 187 2.41 -2.53 -22.95
C THR A 187 1.82 -1.46 -22.05
N THR A 188 1.46 -1.81 -20.82
CA THR A 188 0.81 -0.89 -19.88
C THR A 188 1.79 -0.30 -18.89
N LEU A 189 2.79 -1.06 -18.44
CA LEU A 189 3.79 -0.52 -17.54
C LEU A 189 4.75 0.40 -18.30
N GLN A 190 5.03 1.54 -17.71
CA GLN A 190 5.94 2.54 -18.25
C GLN A 190 6.97 2.96 -17.20
N GLU A 191 8.16 3.35 -17.65
CA GLU A 191 9.15 3.98 -16.79
C GLU A 191 8.71 5.41 -16.49
N CYS A 192 8.84 5.81 -15.22
CA CYS A 192 8.57 7.16 -14.77
C CYS A 192 9.88 7.95 -14.78
N SER A 193 9.85 9.12 -15.43
CA SER A 193 10.98 10.03 -15.60
C SER A 193 10.87 11.25 -14.70
#